data_AF-A3DKT8-F1
#
_entry.id   AF-A3DKT8-F1
#
_cell.length_a   1.000
_cell.length_b   1.000
_cell.length_c   1.000
_cell.angle_alpha   90.00
_cell.angle_beta   90.00
_cell.angle_gamma   90.00
#
_symmetry.space_group_name_H-M   'P 1'
#
loop_
_entity.id
_entity.type
_entity.pdbx_description
1 polymer ?
#
loop_
_entity_poly.entity_id
_entity_poly.type
_entity_poly.pdbx_seq_one_letter_code
_entity_poly.pdbx_strand_id
1 'polypeptide(L)'
;MSKAMIIFASLIVIGTMLIFYSILFLQTTTTASIEKYDRISLPYKTYISIPIYLNNNDKLLFNYTTMPKRINITVLLSDSSALYYISKAYNLTDHIGRNYTYEGMPGKYYLLLINNAGDNITVEYSLLIYKQRTTEKYHGLVSITGSFLVLIGILSIFYLKMKELTKKYPDHLYSAGIECWSTKLYKHRCNIIIPIIDSETLNIVDRVLRSLGYVMKRKLSETIIVYEKKTGLLERFRKKPVELLVTIEEPYLSMYYDVWPIVASGSKDLGWIIKEAETIRNALYSEQMDNKNKIKKQE
;
A
#
# COMPACT_ATOMS: atom_id res chain seq x y z
N MET A 1 18.46 -15.98 7.97
CA MET A 1 17.89 -14.62 7.90
C MET A 1 18.67 -13.73 8.86
N SER A 2 19.20 -12.59 8.41
CA SER A 2 20.01 -11.69 9.25
C SER A 2 19.18 -11.14 10.42
N LYS A 3 19.81 -10.91 11.60
CA LYS A 3 19.17 -10.22 12.74
C LYS A 3 18.49 -8.91 12.32
N ALA A 4 19.09 -8.17 11.38
CA ALA A 4 18.52 -6.94 10.83
C ALA A 4 17.23 -7.19 10.03
N MET A 5 17.16 -8.26 9.22
CA MET A 5 15.93 -8.60 8.48
C MET A 5 14.77 -8.95 9.41
N ILE A 6 15.05 -9.59 10.56
CA ILE A 6 14.02 -9.92 11.56
C ILE A 6 13.44 -8.63 12.15
N ILE A 7 14.30 -7.67 12.51
CA ILE A 7 13.85 -6.37 13.06
C ILE A 7 12.94 -5.64 12.08
N PHE A 8 13.31 -5.54 10.80
CA PHE A 8 12.50 -4.85 9.80
C PHE A 8 11.20 -5.59 9.46
N ALA A 9 11.20 -6.93 9.51
CA ALA A 9 9.99 -7.72 9.36
C ALA A 9 9.02 -7.47 10.53
N SER A 10 9.53 -7.37 11.75
CA SER A 10 8.72 -7.02 12.93
C SER A 10 8.10 -5.63 12.80
N LEU A 11 8.82 -4.64 12.24
CA LEU A 11 8.26 -3.30 11.99
C LEU A 11 7.06 -3.33 11.04
N ILE A 12 7.12 -4.18 9.99
CA ILE A 12 5.98 -4.38 9.08
C ILE A 12 4.79 -4.95 9.85
N VAL A 13 5.00 -6.01 10.64
CA VAL A 13 3.93 -6.65 11.42
C VAL A 13 3.29 -5.66 12.40
N ILE A 14 4.10 -4.94 13.18
CA ILE A 14 3.62 -3.93 14.13
C ILE A 14 2.86 -2.81 13.41
N GLY A 15 3.42 -2.30 12.31
CA GLY A 15 2.76 -1.24 11.54
C GLY A 15 1.42 -1.67 10.96
N THR A 16 1.34 -2.91 10.46
CA THR A 16 0.08 -3.49 9.95
C THR A 16 -0.94 -3.64 11.07
N MET A 17 -0.52 -4.10 12.25
CA MET A 17 -1.41 -4.20 13.42
C MET A 17 -1.95 -2.83 13.86
N LEU A 18 -1.14 -1.77 13.83
CA LEU A 18 -1.60 -0.42 14.14
C LEU A 18 -2.63 0.09 13.13
N ILE A 19 -2.45 -0.19 11.84
CA ILE A 19 -3.44 0.12 10.81
C ILE A 19 -4.75 -0.61 11.12
N PHE A 20 -4.72 -1.91 11.41
CA PHE A 20 -5.92 -2.65 11.79
C PHE A 20 -6.56 -2.11 13.07
N TYR A 21 -5.76 -1.78 14.08
CA TYR A 21 -6.24 -1.21 15.33
C TYR A 21 -6.91 0.14 15.13
N SER A 22 -6.45 0.95 14.16
CA SER A 22 -7.08 2.21 13.81
C SER A 22 -8.48 2.07 13.20
N ILE A 23 -8.82 0.89 12.68
CA ILE A 23 -10.13 0.56 12.10
C ILE A 23 -11.10 0.06 13.19
N LEU A 24 -10.60 -0.42 14.32
CA LEU A 24 -11.45 -0.79 15.46
C LEU A 24 -11.99 0.49 16.11
N PHE A 25 -13.20 0.88 15.69
CA PHE A 25 -13.90 2.08 16.14
C PHE A 25 -14.10 2.08 17.67
N LEU A 26 -13.55 3.08 18.36
CA LEU A 26 -14.11 3.47 19.66
C LEU A 26 -15.37 4.30 19.39
N GLN A 27 -16.52 3.67 19.58
CA GLN A 27 -17.79 4.39 19.65
C GLN A 27 -17.83 5.18 20.96
N THR A 28 -17.90 6.50 20.85
CA THR A 28 -18.19 7.35 22.02
C THR A 28 -19.66 7.77 21.97
N THR A 29 -20.43 7.35 22.95
CA THR A 29 -21.81 7.79 23.18
C THR A 29 -21.79 9.05 24.04
N THR A 30 -22.31 10.15 23.51
CA THR A 30 -22.55 11.38 24.27
C THR A 30 -24.05 11.60 24.45
N THR A 31 -24.45 12.11 25.61
CA THR A 31 -25.84 12.48 25.88
C THR A 31 -25.97 14.00 25.78
N ALA A 32 -26.81 14.49 24.88
CA ALA A 32 -27.16 15.91 24.78
C ALA A 32 -28.54 16.13 25.41
N SER A 33 -28.72 17.18 26.20
CA SER A 33 -30.02 17.61 26.72
C SER A 33 -30.60 18.73 25.86
N ILE A 34 -31.88 18.64 25.54
CA ILE A 34 -32.68 19.73 24.98
C ILE A 34 -33.66 20.17 26.05
N GLU A 35 -33.63 21.45 26.39
CA GLU A 35 -34.48 22.02 27.44
C GLU A 35 -35.53 22.94 26.82
N LYS A 36 -36.78 22.77 27.23
CA LYS A 36 -37.87 23.68 26.90
C LYS A 36 -38.58 24.07 28.19
N TYR A 37 -38.69 25.38 28.41
CA TYR A 37 -39.41 25.94 29.55
C TYR A 37 -40.36 27.01 29.02
N ASP A 38 -41.62 26.96 29.45
CA ASP A 38 -42.62 27.95 29.06
C ASP A 38 -43.74 28.07 30.10
N ARG A 39 -44.47 29.18 30.03
CA ARG A 39 -45.64 29.47 30.86
C ARG A 39 -46.83 29.82 29.97
N ILE A 40 -47.84 28.98 30.00
CA ILE A 40 -48.98 29.05 29.10
C ILE A 40 -50.29 29.19 29.86
N SER A 41 -51.21 29.99 29.33
CA SER A 41 -52.61 30.01 29.78
C SER A 41 -53.40 28.94 29.05
N LEU A 42 -54.08 28.07 29.78
CA LEU A 42 -54.80 26.92 29.27
C LEU A 42 -56.28 26.99 29.73
N PRO A 43 -57.19 27.49 28.89
CA PRO A 43 -58.61 27.56 29.22
C PRO A 43 -59.26 26.20 29.51
N TYR A 44 -60.39 26.20 30.21
CA TYR A 44 -61.12 24.97 30.52
C TYR A 44 -61.51 24.19 29.25
N LYS A 45 -61.35 22.86 29.27
CA LYS A 45 -61.61 21.93 28.16
C LYS A 45 -60.80 22.22 26.89
N THR A 46 -59.64 22.87 27.03
CA THR A 46 -58.72 23.07 25.91
C THR A 46 -57.45 22.25 26.10
N TYR A 47 -56.69 22.13 25.01
CA TYR A 47 -55.37 21.53 25.03
C TYR A 47 -54.38 22.41 24.26
N ILE A 48 -53.10 22.30 24.64
CA ILE A 48 -52.00 22.79 23.82
C ILE A 48 -51.20 21.60 23.27
N SER A 49 -50.63 21.76 22.09
CA SER A 49 -49.74 20.77 21.48
C SER A 49 -48.33 21.31 21.37
N ILE A 50 -47.37 20.66 22.04
CA ILE A 50 -45.96 21.03 21.98
C ILE A 50 -45.24 20.03 21.06
N PRO A 51 -44.76 20.44 19.87
CA PRO A 51 -44.05 19.55 18.97
C PRO A 51 -42.65 19.21 19.50
N ILE A 52 -42.32 17.92 19.47
CA ILE A 52 -41.01 17.38 19.87
C ILE A 52 -40.58 16.30 18.87
N TYR A 53 -39.27 16.16 18.67
CA TYR A 53 -38.70 15.08 17.87
C TYR A 53 -38.08 14.06 18.80
N LEU A 54 -38.51 12.81 18.69
CA LEU A 54 -38.06 11.72 19.53
C LEU A 54 -37.41 10.63 18.67
N ASN A 55 -36.29 10.11 19.15
CA ASN A 55 -35.67 8.89 18.66
C ASN A 55 -35.93 7.76 19.67
N ASN A 56 -35.84 6.51 19.21
CA ASN A 56 -35.89 5.36 20.09
C ASN A 56 -34.82 5.48 21.20
N ASN A 57 -35.18 5.18 22.44
CA ASN A 57 -34.38 5.31 23.67
C ASN A 57 -34.06 6.74 24.13
N ASP A 58 -34.65 7.77 23.53
CA ASP A 58 -34.59 9.12 24.11
C ASP A 58 -35.28 9.12 25.48
N LYS A 59 -34.71 9.84 26.45
CA LYS A 59 -35.33 10.01 27.78
C LYS A 59 -36.01 11.36 27.88
N LEU A 60 -37.20 11.36 28.43
CA LEU A 60 -38.06 12.51 28.62
C LEU A 60 -38.27 12.73 30.12
N LEU A 61 -38.03 13.96 30.58
CA LEU A 61 -38.38 14.39 31.92
C LEU A 61 -39.28 15.61 31.79
N PHE A 62 -40.54 15.45 32.18
CA PHE A 62 -41.54 16.51 32.13
C PHE A 62 -41.99 16.86 33.55
N ASN A 63 -41.96 18.15 33.87
CA ASN A 63 -42.42 18.73 35.12
C ASN A 63 -43.33 19.90 34.82
N TYR A 64 -44.31 20.14 35.69
CA TYR A 64 -45.14 21.33 35.61
C TYR A 64 -45.60 21.80 36.98
N THR A 65 -45.99 23.07 37.05
CA THR A 65 -46.76 23.65 38.13
C THR A 65 -47.97 24.39 37.55
N THR A 66 -49.02 24.52 38.36
CA THR A 66 -50.28 25.16 37.96
C THR A 66 -50.60 26.37 38.82
N MET A 67 -51.33 27.32 38.24
CA MET A 67 -52.01 28.41 38.95
C MET A 67 -53.50 28.41 38.54
N PRO A 68 -54.45 28.13 39.48
CA PRO A 68 -54.27 27.79 40.90
C PRO A 68 -53.39 26.55 41.16
N LYS A 69 -52.69 26.52 42.30
CA LYS A 69 -51.76 25.42 42.65
C LYS A 69 -52.50 24.10 42.86
N ARG A 70 -51.82 22.99 42.51
CA ARG A 70 -52.26 21.59 42.70
C ARG A 70 -53.43 21.15 41.81
N ILE A 71 -53.56 21.78 40.65
CA ILE A 71 -54.46 21.29 39.62
C ILE A 71 -53.76 20.21 38.79
N ASN A 72 -54.39 19.05 38.65
CA ASN A 72 -53.93 17.97 37.80
C ASN A 72 -54.35 18.21 36.35
N ILE A 73 -53.40 18.09 35.43
CA ILE A 73 -53.64 18.11 33.98
C ILE A 73 -53.34 16.73 33.41
N THR A 74 -53.98 16.40 32.29
CA THR A 74 -53.65 15.17 31.56
C THR A 74 -52.53 15.48 30.57
N VAL A 75 -51.47 14.68 30.61
CA VAL A 75 -50.29 14.82 29.75
C VAL A 75 -50.23 13.61 28.85
N LEU A 76 -50.40 13.80 27.55
CA LEU A 76 -50.36 12.72 26.56
C LEU A 76 -49.22 12.93 25.58
N LEU A 77 -48.62 11.84 25.12
CA LEU A 77 -47.65 11.83 24.02
C LEU A 77 -48.27 11.11 22.83
N SER A 78 -48.27 11.74 21.66
CA SER A 78 -48.75 11.09 20.45
C SER A 78 -48.04 11.56 19.19
N ASP A 79 -48.13 10.75 18.14
CA ASP A 79 -47.80 11.19 16.80
C ASP A 79 -48.87 12.16 16.27
N SER A 80 -48.83 12.50 14.98
CA SER A 80 -49.83 13.38 14.37
C SER A 80 -51.26 12.82 14.37
N SER A 81 -51.46 11.54 14.73
CA SER A 81 -52.78 10.90 14.70
C SER A 81 -53.68 11.26 15.88
N ALA A 82 -53.15 11.61 17.06
CA ALA A 82 -54.00 12.02 18.19
C ALA A 82 -54.59 13.42 18.08
N LEU A 83 -54.19 14.22 17.09
CA LEU A 83 -54.94 15.42 16.72
C LEU A 83 -56.37 15.07 16.25
N TYR A 84 -56.59 13.81 15.85
CA TYR A 84 -57.89 13.29 15.41
C TYR A 84 -58.44 12.18 16.32
N TYR A 85 -57.57 11.40 16.99
CA TYR A 85 -57.97 10.27 17.85
C TYR A 85 -57.16 10.19 19.15
N ILE A 86 -57.66 10.80 20.23
CA ILE A 86 -56.98 10.83 21.56
C ILE A 86 -56.68 9.42 22.11
N SER A 87 -57.46 8.41 21.75
CA SER A 87 -57.30 7.02 22.23
C SER A 87 -55.99 6.33 21.80
N LYS A 88 -55.26 6.90 20.83
CA LYS A 88 -53.95 6.39 20.37
C LYS A 88 -52.77 7.07 21.07
N ALA A 89 -53.02 8.00 21.99
CA ALA A 89 -51.96 8.70 22.70
C ALA A 89 -51.49 7.90 23.93
N TYR A 90 -50.19 7.94 24.18
CA TYR A 90 -49.58 7.39 25.39
C TYR A 90 -49.80 8.35 26.56
N ASN A 91 -50.35 7.84 27.67
CA ASN A 91 -50.53 8.63 28.87
C ASN A 91 -49.20 8.78 29.60
N LEU A 92 -48.70 10.02 29.72
CA LEU A 92 -47.49 10.36 30.44
C LEU A 92 -47.77 10.98 31.82
N THR A 93 -49.03 11.09 32.24
CA THR A 93 -49.38 11.67 33.54
C THR A 93 -48.70 10.93 34.70
N ASP A 94 -48.57 9.61 34.63
CA ASP A 94 -47.93 8.82 35.69
C ASP A 94 -46.39 8.93 35.71
N HIS A 95 -45.82 9.56 34.68
CA HIS A 95 -44.38 9.77 34.52
C HIS A 95 -43.94 11.21 34.80
N ILE A 96 -44.84 12.07 35.28
CA ILE A 96 -44.50 13.45 35.66
C ILE A 96 -43.45 13.42 36.78
N GLY A 97 -42.37 14.20 36.60
CA GLY A 97 -41.22 14.24 37.51
C GLY A 97 -40.33 13.01 37.48
N ARG A 98 -40.53 12.10 36.52
CA ARG A 98 -39.71 10.90 36.32
C ARG A 98 -39.17 10.85 34.90
N ASN A 99 -38.04 10.17 34.74
CA ASN A 99 -37.50 9.88 33.41
C ASN A 99 -38.35 8.80 32.75
N TYR A 100 -38.98 9.15 31.63
CA TYR A 100 -39.67 8.23 30.73
C TYR A 100 -38.75 7.90 29.54
N THR A 101 -38.50 6.62 29.28
CA THR A 101 -37.75 6.19 28.09
C THR A 101 -38.73 5.96 26.96
N TYR A 102 -38.53 6.63 25.83
CA TYR A 102 -39.38 6.48 24.66
C TYR A 102 -38.99 5.23 23.86
N GLU A 103 -39.94 4.30 23.69
CA GLU A 103 -39.72 3.00 23.03
C GLU A 103 -40.33 2.90 21.61
N GLY A 104 -40.93 3.99 21.12
CA GLY A 104 -41.60 3.99 19.81
C GLY A 104 -40.67 4.30 18.63
N MET A 105 -41.26 4.40 17.44
CA MET A 105 -40.52 4.73 16.22
C MET A 105 -39.99 6.18 16.27
N PRO A 106 -38.79 6.46 15.72
CA PRO A 106 -38.28 7.81 15.59
C PRO A 106 -39.20 8.69 14.75
N GLY A 107 -39.46 9.92 15.19
CA GLY A 107 -40.34 10.83 14.46
C GLY A 107 -40.72 12.11 15.19
N LYS A 108 -41.68 12.83 14.60
CA LYS A 108 -42.28 14.02 15.20
C LYS A 108 -43.48 13.61 16.05
N TYR A 109 -43.41 13.94 17.32
CA TYR A 109 -44.46 13.71 18.31
C TYR A 109 -44.96 15.04 18.87
N TYR A 110 -46.11 14.99 19.52
CA TYR A 110 -46.76 16.11 20.16
C TYR A 110 -47.02 15.73 21.61
N LEU A 111 -46.49 16.55 22.52
CA LEU A 111 -46.87 16.51 23.93
C LEU A 111 -48.13 17.35 24.09
N LEU A 112 -49.22 16.71 24.45
CA LEU A 112 -50.53 17.33 24.65
C LEU A 112 -50.73 17.59 26.15
N LEU A 113 -50.98 18.85 26.50
CA LEU A 113 -51.35 19.26 27.85
C LEU A 113 -52.83 19.61 27.84
N ILE A 114 -53.65 18.85 28.56
CA ILE A 114 -55.11 18.96 28.53
C ILE A 114 -55.62 19.48 29.88
N ASN A 115 -56.36 20.59 29.85
CA ASN A 115 -56.99 21.14 31.05
C ASN A 115 -58.35 20.49 31.30
N ASN A 116 -58.37 19.60 32.29
CA ASN A 116 -59.58 18.95 32.79
C ASN A 116 -60.06 19.53 34.13
N ALA A 117 -59.43 20.58 34.63
CA ALA A 117 -59.86 21.29 35.81
C ALA A 117 -60.98 22.24 35.41
N GLY A 118 -62.10 22.24 36.13
CA GLY A 118 -63.33 22.99 35.78
C GLY A 118 -63.22 24.50 35.54
N ASP A 119 -62.00 25.06 35.55
CA ASP A 119 -61.65 26.47 35.41
C ASP A 119 -60.43 26.68 34.50
N ASN A 120 -60.20 27.92 34.08
CA ASN A 120 -58.99 28.30 33.34
C ASN A 120 -57.76 28.24 34.25
N ILE A 121 -56.66 27.69 33.75
CA ILE A 121 -55.42 27.54 34.51
C ILE A 121 -54.23 28.13 33.77
N THR A 122 -53.19 28.51 34.51
CA THR A 122 -51.86 28.74 33.93
C THR A 122 -50.96 27.55 34.25
N VAL A 123 -50.30 26.99 33.24
CA VAL A 123 -49.35 25.89 33.37
C VAL A 123 -47.95 26.43 33.10
N GLU A 124 -47.05 26.26 34.06
CA GLU A 124 -45.62 26.52 33.90
C GLU A 124 -44.91 25.17 33.83
N TYR A 125 -44.23 24.87 32.74
CA TYR A 125 -43.64 23.54 32.51
C TYR A 125 -42.15 23.59 32.19
N SER A 126 -41.48 22.50 32.51
CA SER A 126 -40.10 22.18 32.12
C SER A 126 -40.06 20.81 31.45
N LEU A 127 -39.55 20.77 30.23
CA LEU A 127 -39.36 19.56 29.45
C LEU A 127 -37.88 19.41 29.12
N LEU A 128 -37.28 18.31 29.59
CA LEU A 128 -35.92 17.91 29.28
C LEU A 128 -35.95 16.66 28.40
N ILE A 129 -35.28 16.71 27.25
CA ILE A 129 -35.13 15.58 26.33
C ILE A 129 -33.65 15.21 26.26
N TYR A 130 -33.29 14.04 26.77
CA TYR A 130 -31.94 13.51 26.68
C TYR A 130 -31.82 12.64 25.43
N LYS A 131 -30.99 13.09 24.48
CA LYS A 131 -30.69 12.41 23.22
C LYS A 131 -29.32 11.76 23.27
N GLN A 132 -29.25 10.48 22.92
CA GLN A 132 -27.99 9.78 22.74
C GLN A 132 -27.44 10.04 21.33
N ARG A 133 -26.17 10.45 21.24
CA ARG A 133 -25.44 10.59 19.99
C ARG A 133 -24.21 9.69 20.04
N THR A 134 -24.16 8.70 19.17
CA THR A 134 -22.97 7.90 18.94
C THR A 134 -22.10 8.60 17.91
N THR A 135 -20.85 8.89 18.25
CA THR A 135 -19.86 9.37 17.28
C THR A 135 -18.75 8.34 17.15
N GLU A 136 -18.43 8.00 15.91
CA GLU A 136 -17.27 7.20 15.56
C GLU A 136 -16.05 8.13 15.51
N LYS A 137 -15.05 7.88 16.35
CA LYS A 137 -13.77 8.59 16.30
C LYS A 137 -12.73 7.71 15.61
N TYR A 138 -12.27 8.14 14.45
CA TYR A 138 -11.15 7.50 13.76
C TYR A 138 -9.82 7.96 14.35
N HIS A 139 -8.95 7.03 14.73
CA HIS A 139 -7.59 7.34 15.19
C HIS A 139 -6.64 7.47 13.99
N GLY A 140 -6.79 8.55 13.22
CA GLY A 140 -5.97 8.82 12.03
C GLY A 140 -4.46 8.81 12.32
N LEU A 141 -4.05 9.29 13.49
CA LEU A 141 -2.64 9.31 13.90
C LEU A 141 -2.04 7.90 14.07
N VAL A 142 -2.83 6.93 14.54
CA VAL A 142 -2.40 5.53 14.71
C VAL A 142 -2.26 4.85 13.35
N SER A 143 -3.16 5.16 12.42
CA SER A 143 -3.11 4.68 11.04
C SER A 143 -1.88 5.21 10.28
N ILE A 144 -1.58 6.50 10.43
CA ILE A 144 -0.43 7.16 9.79
C ILE A 144 0.89 6.57 10.32
N THR A 145 1.01 6.42 11.64
CA THR A 145 2.21 5.82 12.25
C THR A 145 2.39 4.37 11.81
N GLY A 146 1.32 3.57 11.77
CA GLY A 146 1.38 2.21 11.25
C GLY A 146 1.86 2.13 9.79
N SER A 147 1.35 3.02 8.93
CA SER A 147 1.74 3.10 7.52
C SER A 147 3.22 3.43 7.33
N PHE A 148 3.75 4.35 8.14
CA PHE A 148 5.15 4.74 8.09
C PHE A 148 6.09 3.59 8.49
N LEU A 149 5.73 2.82 9.53
CA LEU A 149 6.50 1.66 9.97
C LEU A 149 6.57 0.56 8.90
N VAL A 150 5.45 0.30 8.21
CA VAL A 150 5.41 -0.65 7.08
C VAL A 150 6.34 -0.21 5.95
N LEU A 151 6.27 1.07 5.56
CA LEU A 151 7.10 1.62 4.48
C LEU A 151 8.60 1.48 4.78
N ILE A 152 9.03 1.87 5.99
CA ILE A 152 10.43 1.76 6.42
C ILE A 152 10.88 0.30 6.43
N GLY A 153 10.03 -0.61 6.94
CA GLY A 153 10.34 -2.04 6.99
C GLY A 153 10.56 -2.63 5.59
N ILE A 154 9.68 -2.33 4.64
CA ILE A 154 9.77 -2.80 3.25
C ILE A 154 11.05 -2.28 2.58
N LEU A 155 11.29 -0.97 2.64
CA LEU A 155 12.45 -0.34 2.01
C LEU A 155 13.76 -0.89 2.57
N SER A 156 13.80 -1.13 3.87
CA SER A 156 15.00 -1.63 4.55
C SER A 156 15.28 -3.11 4.22
N ILE A 157 14.24 -3.95 4.15
CA ILE A 157 14.38 -5.35 3.70
C ILE A 157 14.84 -5.39 2.25
N PHE A 158 14.24 -4.58 1.38
CA PHE A 158 14.64 -4.48 -0.02
C PHE A 158 16.11 -4.08 -0.14
N TYR A 159 16.54 -3.03 0.57
CA TYR A 159 17.92 -2.57 0.59
C TYR A 159 18.89 -3.67 1.04
N LEU A 160 18.61 -4.35 2.16
CA LEU A 160 19.48 -5.43 2.65
C LEU A 160 19.58 -6.58 1.65
N LYS A 161 18.48 -6.93 1.00
CA LYS A 161 18.44 -8.01 0.02
C LYS A 161 19.20 -7.64 -1.26
N MET A 162 19.07 -6.38 -1.71
CA MET A 162 19.88 -5.85 -2.81
C MET A 162 21.36 -5.86 -2.45
N LYS A 163 21.74 -5.40 -1.26
CA LYS A 163 23.14 -5.43 -0.79
C LYS A 163 23.72 -6.85 -0.78
N GLU A 164 22.95 -7.84 -0.33
CA GLU A 164 23.36 -9.25 -0.37
C GLU A 164 23.53 -9.77 -1.80
N LEU A 165 22.61 -9.42 -2.69
CA LEU A 165 22.68 -9.78 -4.11
C LEU A 165 23.87 -9.13 -4.82
N THR A 166 24.14 -7.85 -4.60
CA THR A 166 25.30 -7.15 -5.16
C THR A 166 26.62 -7.74 -4.66
N LYS A 167 26.67 -8.20 -3.40
CA LYS A 167 27.87 -8.92 -2.89
C LYS A 167 28.06 -10.27 -3.58
N LYS A 168 26.96 -10.99 -3.87
CA LYS A 168 27.00 -12.30 -4.53
C LYS A 168 27.26 -12.20 -6.04
N TYR A 169 26.75 -11.14 -6.66
CA TYR A 169 26.84 -10.87 -8.09
C TYR A 169 27.28 -9.40 -8.28
N PRO A 170 28.59 -9.11 -8.19
CA PRO A 170 29.08 -7.76 -8.36
C PRO A 170 28.88 -7.30 -9.80
N ASP A 171 28.63 -6.01 -9.99
CA ASP A 171 28.48 -5.40 -11.33
C ASP A 171 29.80 -5.31 -12.11
N HIS A 172 30.90 -5.68 -11.45
CA HIS A 172 32.25 -5.67 -11.96
C HIS A 172 32.97 -6.97 -11.58
N LEU A 173 33.59 -7.64 -12.55
CA LEU A 173 34.48 -8.77 -12.32
C LEU A 173 35.84 -8.56 -13.02
N TYR A 174 36.90 -8.96 -12.33
CA TYR A 174 38.27 -8.97 -12.82
C TYR A 174 38.81 -10.40 -12.91
N SER A 175 39.49 -10.72 -14.01
CA SER A 175 40.36 -11.89 -14.18
C SER A 175 41.65 -11.42 -14.86
N ALA A 176 42.71 -12.24 -14.88
CA ALA A 176 44.04 -11.82 -15.35
C ALA A 176 44.02 -11.23 -16.78
N GLY A 177 44.07 -9.90 -16.91
CA GLY A 177 43.96 -9.23 -18.21
C GLY A 177 42.55 -9.21 -18.83
N ILE A 178 41.50 -9.46 -18.04
CA ILE A 178 40.09 -9.34 -18.46
C ILE A 178 39.33 -8.50 -17.45
N GLU A 179 38.63 -7.49 -17.95
CA GLU A 179 37.77 -6.62 -17.16
C GLU A 179 36.34 -6.68 -17.69
N CYS A 180 35.37 -7.09 -16.86
CA CYS A 180 33.98 -7.24 -17.26
C CYS A 180 33.03 -6.39 -16.41
N TRP A 181 32.12 -5.67 -17.05
CA TRP A 181 31.13 -4.79 -16.44
C TRP A 181 29.71 -5.13 -16.86
N SER A 182 28.79 -5.06 -15.92
CA SER A 182 27.35 -5.02 -16.17
C SER A 182 26.90 -3.56 -16.27
N THR A 183 26.56 -3.11 -17.48
CA THR A 183 26.18 -1.69 -17.73
C THR A 183 24.67 -1.48 -17.62
N LYS A 184 23.88 -2.48 -18.01
CA LYS A 184 22.43 -2.52 -17.88
C LYS A 184 22.01 -3.96 -17.56
N LEU A 185 20.74 -4.17 -17.21
CA LEU A 185 20.18 -5.49 -16.91
C LEU A 185 20.52 -6.55 -17.99
N TYR A 186 20.60 -6.13 -19.25
CA TYR A 186 20.78 -6.99 -20.41
C TYR A 186 22.03 -6.65 -21.24
N LYS A 187 22.84 -5.67 -20.81
CA LYS A 187 24.03 -5.23 -21.54
C LYS A 187 25.28 -5.34 -20.68
N HIS A 188 26.28 -6.03 -21.20
CA HIS A 188 27.55 -6.25 -20.52
C HIS A 188 28.70 -5.93 -21.46
N ARG A 189 29.83 -5.49 -20.90
CA ARG A 189 31.07 -5.22 -21.63
C ARG A 189 32.18 -6.04 -21.01
N CYS A 190 33.03 -6.66 -21.81
CA CYS A 190 34.29 -7.21 -21.37
C CYS A 190 35.43 -6.69 -22.23
N ASN A 191 36.50 -6.21 -21.60
CA ASN A 191 37.73 -5.83 -22.26
C ASN A 191 38.79 -6.89 -21.95
N ILE A 192 39.35 -7.49 -23.00
CA ILE A 192 40.48 -8.40 -22.91
C ILE A 192 41.72 -7.62 -23.33
N ILE A 193 42.73 -7.56 -22.46
CA ILE A 193 44.04 -7.00 -22.80
C ILE A 193 44.74 -7.98 -23.71
N ILE A 194 45.17 -7.53 -24.89
CA ILE A 194 45.96 -8.33 -25.83
C ILE A 194 47.29 -7.61 -26.07
N PRO A 195 48.44 -8.29 -25.89
CA PRO A 195 49.76 -7.66 -25.99
C PRO A 195 50.14 -7.27 -27.43
N ILE A 196 49.64 -7.98 -28.43
CA ILE A 196 49.89 -7.69 -29.86
C ILE A 196 48.58 -7.92 -30.62
N ILE A 197 48.12 -6.90 -31.33
CA ILE A 197 46.97 -6.95 -32.23
C ILE A 197 47.49 -6.90 -33.67
N ASP A 198 47.19 -7.95 -34.43
CA ASP A 198 47.59 -8.10 -35.83
C ASP A 198 46.39 -8.53 -36.70
N SER A 199 46.63 -8.66 -38.00
CA SER A 199 45.59 -9.10 -38.94
C SER A 199 45.05 -10.51 -38.67
N GLU A 200 45.79 -11.37 -37.95
CA GLU A 200 45.35 -12.73 -37.60
C GLU A 200 44.44 -12.77 -36.37
N THR A 201 44.53 -11.76 -35.49
CA THR A 201 43.77 -11.67 -34.24
C THR A 201 42.27 -11.82 -34.48
N LEU A 202 41.70 -11.13 -35.48
CA LEU A 202 40.28 -11.26 -35.84
C LEU A 202 39.90 -12.65 -36.32
N ASN A 203 40.80 -13.33 -37.06
CA ASN A 203 40.55 -14.68 -37.58
C ASN A 203 40.54 -15.71 -36.45
N ILE A 204 41.42 -15.55 -35.45
CA ILE A 204 41.43 -16.39 -34.25
C ILE A 204 40.14 -16.17 -33.46
N VAL A 205 39.74 -14.91 -33.24
CA VAL A 205 38.50 -14.58 -32.53
C VAL A 205 37.27 -15.17 -33.25
N ASP A 206 37.16 -15.03 -34.58
CA ASP A 206 36.05 -15.63 -35.36
C ASP A 206 36.02 -17.15 -35.20
N ARG A 207 37.17 -17.83 -35.29
CA ARG A 207 37.27 -19.30 -35.13
C ARG A 207 36.79 -19.75 -33.74
N VAL A 208 37.23 -19.07 -32.69
CA VAL A 208 36.86 -19.39 -31.30
C VAL A 208 35.37 -19.10 -31.06
N LEU A 209 34.85 -17.99 -31.57
CA LEU A 209 33.43 -17.67 -31.43
C LEU A 209 32.56 -18.70 -32.13
N ARG A 210 32.94 -19.17 -33.34
CA ARG A 210 32.23 -20.26 -34.02
C ARG A 210 32.25 -21.56 -33.23
N SER A 211 33.37 -21.92 -32.60
CA SER A 211 33.44 -23.12 -31.75
C SER A 211 32.57 -23.02 -30.49
N LEU A 212 32.36 -21.79 -29.98
CA LEU A 212 31.43 -21.48 -28.89
C LEU A 212 29.95 -21.41 -29.33
N GLY A 213 29.66 -21.63 -30.61
CA GLY A 213 28.31 -21.66 -31.17
C GLY A 213 27.76 -20.31 -31.64
N TYR A 214 28.62 -19.30 -31.81
CA TYR A 214 28.24 -18.03 -32.40
C TYR A 214 28.24 -18.10 -33.93
N VAL A 215 27.31 -17.38 -34.55
CA VAL A 215 27.22 -17.19 -36.00
C VAL A 215 27.43 -15.72 -36.30
N MET A 216 28.31 -15.40 -37.25
CA MET A 216 28.48 -14.02 -37.71
C MET A 216 27.19 -13.52 -38.35
N LYS A 217 26.64 -12.41 -37.84
CA LYS A 217 25.41 -11.79 -38.33
C LYS A 217 25.71 -10.71 -39.36
N ARG A 218 26.68 -9.85 -39.06
CA ARG A 218 27.11 -8.75 -39.93
C ARG A 218 28.48 -8.20 -39.55
N LYS A 219 29.20 -7.63 -40.51
CA LYS A 219 30.40 -6.82 -40.32
C LYS A 219 30.04 -5.35 -40.49
N LEU A 220 30.30 -4.52 -39.48
CA LEU A 220 29.97 -3.08 -39.49
C LEU A 220 31.16 -2.24 -39.97
N SER A 221 32.39 -2.66 -39.68
CA SER A 221 33.63 -2.08 -40.17
C SER A 221 34.73 -3.15 -40.21
N GLU A 222 35.95 -2.79 -40.60
CA GLU A 222 37.10 -3.71 -40.53
C GLU A 222 37.38 -4.23 -39.11
N THR A 223 37.10 -3.41 -38.10
CA THR A 223 37.37 -3.69 -36.68
C THR A 223 36.14 -4.07 -35.87
N ILE A 224 34.92 -3.88 -36.40
CA ILE A 224 33.66 -4.12 -35.68
C ILE A 224 32.85 -5.23 -36.36
N ILE A 225 32.67 -6.34 -35.64
CA ILE A 225 31.93 -7.53 -36.12
C ILE A 225 30.84 -7.89 -35.12
N VAL A 226 29.66 -8.22 -35.62
CA VAL A 226 28.50 -8.64 -34.82
C VAL A 226 28.23 -10.12 -35.02
N TYR A 227 28.16 -10.84 -33.91
CA TYR A 227 27.87 -12.25 -33.81
C TYR A 227 26.55 -12.48 -33.07
N GLU A 228 25.89 -13.60 -33.33
CA GLU A 228 24.67 -14.02 -32.66
C GLU A 228 24.82 -15.47 -32.21
N LYS A 229 24.44 -15.75 -30.97
CA LYS A 229 24.30 -17.11 -30.44
C LYS A 229 22.83 -17.39 -30.18
N LYS A 230 22.22 -18.18 -31.05
CA LYS A 230 20.85 -18.66 -30.84
C LYS A 230 20.88 -19.89 -29.93
N THR A 231 19.93 -19.96 -29.02
CA THR A 231 19.72 -21.13 -28.17
C THR A 231 18.35 -21.73 -28.46
N GLY A 232 18.30 -23.04 -28.63
CA GLY A 232 17.04 -23.76 -28.81
C GLY A 232 16.13 -23.61 -27.59
N LEU A 233 14.81 -23.80 -27.77
CA LEU A 233 13.82 -23.61 -26.71
C LEU A 233 14.16 -24.37 -25.40
N LEU A 234 14.71 -25.58 -25.51
CA LEU A 234 15.06 -26.45 -24.40
C LEU A 234 16.36 -26.05 -23.68
N GLU A 235 17.29 -25.34 -24.34
CA GLU A 235 18.59 -24.97 -23.78
C GLU A 235 18.62 -23.58 -23.13
N ARG A 236 17.53 -22.81 -23.23
CA ARG A 236 17.41 -21.44 -22.67
C ARG A 236 17.68 -21.36 -21.17
N PHE A 237 17.51 -22.46 -20.44
CA PHE A 237 17.79 -22.53 -19.00
C PHE A 237 19.28 -22.70 -18.67
N ARG A 238 20.12 -23.14 -19.63
CA ARG A 238 21.58 -23.36 -19.45
C ARG A 238 22.44 -22.39 -20.24
N LYS A 239 21.97 -21.93 -21.41
CA LYS A 239 22.66 -20.95 -22.27
C LYS A 239 21.66 -19.86 -22.65
N LYS A 240 22.09 -18.60 -22.61
CA LYS A 240 21.23 -17.47 -22.96
C LYS A 240 21.50 -17.05 -24.42
N PRO A 241 20.46 -16.74 -25.20
CA PRO A 241 20.65 -16.12 -26.50
C PRO A 241 21.25 -14.72 -26.32
N VAL A 242 22.28 -14.41 -27.12
CA VAL A 242 23.05 -13.18 -27.00
C VAL A 242 23.45 -12.69 -28.40
N GLU A 243 23.42 -11.37 -28.58
CA GLU A 243 24.12 -10.68 -29.67
C GLU A 243 25.44 -10.15 -29.10
N LEU A 244 26.55 -10.46 -29.76
CA LEU A 244 27.90 -10.10 -29.33
C LEU A 244 28.52 -9.18 -30.37
N LEU A 245 28.79 -7.94 -29.99
CA LEU A 245 29.58 -7.02 -30.81
C LEU A 245 31.03 -7.06 -30.33
N VAL A 246 31.92 -7.41 -31.25
CA VAL A 246 33.37 -7.46 -31.02
C VAL A 246 33.98 -6.26 -31.71
N THR A 247 34.80 -5.51 -30.97
CA THR A 247 35.59 -4.40 -31.49
C THR A 247 37.03 -4.49 -31.02
N ILE A 248 37.95 -4.05 -31.85
CA ILE A 248 39.36 -3.91 -31.53
C ILE A 248 39.63 -2.43 -31.26
N GLU A 249 39.99 -2.13 -30.01
CA GLU A 249 40.36 -0.81 -29.50
C GLU A 249 41.73 -0.96 -28.81
N GLU A 250 42.84 -0.88 -29.55
CA GLU A 250 44.20 -1.12 -29.01
C GLU A 250 44.41 -0.43 -27.64
N PRO A 251 44.89 -1.14 -26.60
CA PRO A 251 45.38 -2.53 -26.55
C PRO A 251 44.31 -3.59 -26.23
N TYR A 252 43.03 -3.28 -26.40
CA TYR A 252 41.91 -4.10 -25.97
C TYR A 252 41.15 -4.75 -27.14
N LEU A 253 40.73 -6.00 -26.90
CA LEU A 253 39.59 -6.58 -27.58
C LEU A 253 38.35 -6.35 -26.69
N SER A 254 37.49 -5.45 -27.12
CA SER A 254 36.24 -5.12 -26.43
C SER A 254 35.09 -5.95 -26.98
N MET A 255 34.36 -6.57 -26.07
CA MET A 255 33.23 -7.43 -26.34
C MET A 255 32.00 -6.89 -25.65
N TYR A 256 30.99 -6.53 -26.42
CA TYR A 256 29.71 -6.01 -25.94
C TYR A 256 28.64 -7.09 -26.10
N TYR A 257 28.18 -7.64 -24.99
CA TYR A 257 27.15 -8.66 -24.91
C TYR A 257 25.78 -8.01 -24.71
N ASP A 258 24.86 -8.25 -25.64
CA ASP A 258 23.44 -7.88 -25.56
C ASP A 258 22.63 -9.17 -25.36
N VAL A 259 22.34 -9.48 -24.10
CA VAL A 259 21.55 -10.65 -23.68
C VAL A 259 20.08 -10.36 -23.92
N TRP A 260 19.32 -11.32 -24.44
CA TRP A 260 17.89 -11.07 -24.65
C TRP A 260 17.17 -10.63 -23.36
N PRO A 261 16.44 -9.50 -23.37
CA PRO A 261 15.86 -8.90 -22.15
C PRO A 261 14.99 -9.85 -21.33
N ILE A 262 14.27 -10.77 -21.97
CA ILE A 262 13.35 -11.73 -21.33
C ILE A 262 14.08 -12.70 -20.40
N VAL A 263 15.35 -13.00 -20.70
CA VAL A 263 16.16 -13.98 -19.95
C VAL A 263 17.36 -13.34 -19.26
N ALA A 264 17.56 -12.04 -19.41
CA ALA A 264 18.63 -11.29 -18.78
C ALA A 264 18.47 -11.26 -17.26
N SER A 265 19.59 -11.30 -16.54
CA SER A 265 19.64 -11.34 -15.07
C SER A 265 20.67 -10.37 -14.47
N GLY A 266 21.08 -9.36 -15.23
CA GLY A 266 22.01 -8.33 -14.77
C GLY A 266 23.38 -8.89 -14.45
N SER A 267 23.98 -8.45 -13.34
CA SER A 267 25.32 -8.83 -12.90
C SER A 267 25.54 -10.34 -12.74
N LYS A 268 24.47 -11.12 -12.51
CA LYS A 268 24.54 -12.59 -12.47
C LYS A 268 25.06 -13.18 -13.77
N ASP A 269 24.82 -12.51 -14.91
CA ASP A 269 25.30 -12.95 -16.22
C ASP A 269 26.80 -12.81 -16.39
N LEU A 270 27.45 -11.91 -15.65
CA LEU A 270 28.91 -11.75 -15.71
C LEU A 270 29.65 -13.05 -15.38
N GLY A 271 29.08 -13.93 -14.55
CA GLY A 271 29.72 -15.18 -14.15
C GLY A 271 29.94 -16.18 -15.29
N TRP A 272 29.10 -16.20 -16.33
CA TRP A 272 29.34 -17.03 -17.52
C TRP A 272 30.04 -16.23 -18.63
N ILE A 273 29.74 -14.93 -18.75
CA ILE A 273 30.38 -14.04 -19.72
C ILE A 273 31.89 -14.00 -19.50
N ILE A 274 32.36 -13.90 -18.24
CA ILE A 274 33.79 -13.88 -17.95
C ILE A 274 34.48 -15.19 -18.35
N LYS A 275 33.81 -16.33 -18.21
CA LYS A 275 34.36 -17.63 -18.63
C LYS A 275 34.46 -17.75 -20.15
N GLU A 276 33.49 -17.21 -20.88
CA GLU A 276 33.58 -17.11 -22.34
C GLU A 276 34.74 -16.18 -22.75
N ALA A 277 34.90 -15.04 -22.09
CA ALA A 277 36.03 -14.13 -22.31
C ALA A 277 37.39 -14.78 -22.01
N GLU A 278 37.49 -15.55 -20.92
CA GLU A 278 38.69 -16.32 -20.58
C GLU A 278 39.03 -17.36 -21.64
N THR A 279 38.02 -18.03 -22.19
CA THR A 279 38.20 -19.00 -23.27
C THR A 279 38.78 -18.33 -24.53
N ILE A 280 38.26 -17.16 -24.89
CA ILE A 280 38.75 -16.37 -26.03
C ILE A 280 40.18 -15.90 -25.80
N ARG A 281 40.48 -15.32 -24.63
CA ARG A 281 41.84 -14.88 -24.27
C ARG A 281 42.84 -16.04 -24.32
N ASN A 282 42.50 -17.18 -23.72
CA ASN A 282 43.40 -18.32 -23.66
C ASN A 282 43.71 -18.87 -25.06
N ALA A 283 42.72 -18.92 -25.95
CA ALA A 283 42.91 -19.35 -27.34
C ALA A 283 43.79 -18.37 -28.14
N LEU A 284 43.63 -17.07 -27.92
CA LEU A 284 44.51 -16.05 -28.51
C LEU A 284 45.96 -16.23 -28.06
N TYR A 285 46.19 -16.45 -26.76
CA TYR A 285 47.53 -16.63 -26.21
C TYR A 285 48.19 -17.94 -26.67
N SER A 286 47.43 -19.04 -26.81
CA SER A 286 48.00 -20.31 -27.29
C SER A 286 48.47 -20.21 -28.75
N GLU A 287 47.64 -19.64 -29.63
CA GLU A 287 47.98 -19.50 -31.06
C GLU A 287 49.16 -18.52 -31.27
N GLN A 288 49.23 -17.44 -30.47
CA GLN A 288 50.36 -16.51 -30.50
C GLN A 288 51.68 -17.15 -30.02
N MET A 289 51.63 -18.03 -29.02
CA MET A 289 52.80 -18.80 -28.55
C MET A 289 53.27 -19.80 -29.62
N ASP A 290 52.35 -20.48 -30.30
CA ASP A 290 52.67 -21.46 -31.34
C ASP A 290 53.26 -20.82 -32.60
N ASN A 291 52.75 -19.67 -33.03
CA ASN A 291 53.33 -18.90 -34.14
C ASN A 291 54.76 -18.42 -33.83
N LYS A 292 55.01 -17.96 -32.59
CA LYS A 292 56.36 -17.54 -32.16
C LYS A 292 57.36 -18.71 -32.14
N ASN A 293 56.90 -19.92 -31.81
CA ASN A 293 57.71 -21.13 -31.81
C ASN A 293 57.98 -21.68 -33.22
N LYS A 294 57.08 -21.45 -34.19
CA LYS A 294 57.31 -21.80 -35.60
C LYS A 294 58.37 -20.92 -36.26
N ILE A 295 58.36 -19.61 -35.97
CA ILE A 295 59.34 -18.65 -36.49
C ILE A 295 60.75 -18.99 -35.98
N LYS A 296 60.89 -19.32 -34.69
CA LYS A 296 62.17 -19.75 -34.08
C LYS A 296 62.72 -21.10 -34.56
N LYS A 297 61.93 -21.92 -35.27
CA LYS A 297 62.39 -23.21 -35.85
C LYS A 297 62.81 -23.07 -37.32
N GLN A 298 62.57 -21.92 -37.93
CA GLN A 298 62.96 -21.62 -39.32
C GLN A 298 64.21 -20.73 -39.40
N GLU A 299 64.68 -20.21 -38.26
CA GLU A 299 66.01 -19.63 -38.05
C GLU A 299 67.00 -20.70 -37.56
#